data_AF-A0A351TIJ1-F1
#
_entry.id   AF-A0A351TIJ1-F1
#
_cell.length_a   1.000
_cell.length_b   1.000
_cell.length_c   1.000
_cell.angle_alpha   90.00
_cell.angle_beta   90.00
_cell.angle_gamma   90.00
#
_symmetry.space_group_name_H-M   'P 1'
#
loop_
_entity.id
_entity.type
_entity.pdbx_description
1 polymer ?
#
loop_
_entity_poly.entity_id
_entity_poly.type
_entity_poly.pdbx_seq_one_letter_code
_entity_poly.pdbx_strand_id
1 'polypeptide(L)'
;MHENPYLLVLNCSDEKAEDTALKLAEKAVARFAVKSKTVNASGIELTAEIRMKDAGTAFVNQLSSVDGVNCATLVSYNGEYMS
;
A
#
# COMPACT_ATOMS: atom_id res chain seq x y z
N MET A 1 -6.17 -13.44 -17.64
CA MET A 1 -5.00 -12.54 -17.65
C MET A 1 -4.39 -12.57 -16.27
N HIS A 2 -3.11 -12.92 -16.13
CA HIS A 2 -2.40 -12.77 -14.85
C HIS A 2 -2.08 -11.27 -14.72
N GLU A 3 -2.89 -10.53 -13.97
CA GLU A 3 -2.50 -9.17 -13.61
C GLU A 3 -1.32 -9.27 -12.64
N ASN A 4 -0.19 -8.70 -13.03
CA ASN A 4 1.01 -8.67 -12.21
C ASN A 4 0.70 -7.96 -10.89
N PRO A 5 1.24 -8.43 -9.76
CA PRO A 5 1.04 -7.75 -8.49
C PRO A 5 1.66 -6.35 -8.53
N TYR A 6 1.19 -5.48 -7.66
CA TYR A 6 1.88 -4.23 -7.34
C TYR A 6 2.40 -4.31 -5.90
N LEU A 7 3.48 -3.59 -5.62
CA LEU A 7 3.87 -3.28 -4.25
C LEU A 7 3.29 -1.91 -3.89
N LEU A 8 2.48 -1.88 -2.84
CA LEU A 8 2.04 -0.67 -2.18
C LEU A 8 2.97 -0.42 -0.99
N VAL A 9 3.60 0.75 -0.94
CA VAL A 9 4.39 1.20 0.21
C VAL A 9 3.70 2.40 0.82
N LEU A 10 3.42 2.33 2.13
CA LEU A 10 2.80 3.39 2.90
C LEU A 10 3.75 3.84 4.01
N ASN A 11 3.85 5.15 4.21
CA ASN A 11 4.45 5.75 5.39
C ASN A 11 3.38 6.50 6.17
N CYS A 12 3.15 6.11 7.42
CA CYS A 12 2.13 6.65 8.30
C CYS A 12 2.77 7.19 9.57
N SER A 13 2.21 8.26 10.14
CA SER A 13 2.65 8.83 11.41
C SER A 13 2.37 7.92 12.60
N ASP A 14 1.26 7.17 12.56
CA ASP A 14 0.80 6.29 13.63
C ASP A 14 -0.08 5.14 13.13
N GLU A 15 -0.49 4.27 14.05
CA GLU A 15 -1.34 3.10 13.80
C GLU A 15 -2.76 3.49 13.34
N LYS A 16 -3.28 4.64 13.75
CA LYS A 16 -4.62 5.10 13.34
C LYS A 16 -4.63 5.50 11.87
N ALA A 17 -3.59 6.20 11.42
CA ALA A 17 -3.40 6.55 10.01
C ALA A 17 -3.22 5.29 9.16
N GLU A 18 -2.40 4.32 9.63
CA GLU A 18 -2.24 3.01 9.00
C GLU A 18 -3.57 2.27 8.84
N ASP A 19 -4.33 2.11 9.92
CA ASP A 19 -5.62 1.41 9.91
C ASP A 19 -6.61 2.04 8.92
N THR A 20 -6.62 3.37 8.86
CA THR A 20 -7.50 4.12 7.96
C THR A 20 -7.09 3.91 6.50
N ALA A 21 -5.78 3.99 6.22
CA ALA A 21 -5.23 3.75 4.89
C ALA A 21 -5.46 2.30 4.43
N LEU A 22 -5.26 1.32 5.30
CA LEU A 22 -5.50 -0.10 5.02
C LEU A 22 -6.95 -0.38 4.64
N LYS A 23 -7.91 0.11 5.43
CA LYS A 23 -9.35 -0.03 5.13
C LYS A 23 -9.74 0.60 3.80
N LEU A 24 -9.06 1.66 3.37
CA LEU A 24 -9.27 2.27 2.06
C LEU A 24 -8.65 1.40 0.95
N ALA A 25 -7.40 0.96 1.12
CA ALA A 25 -6.69 0.13 0.15
C ALA A 25 -7.43 -1.19 -0.12
N GLU A 26 -7.89 -1.89 0.93
CA GLU A 26 -8.63 -3.17 0.82
C GLU A 26 -9.91 -3.04 -0.01
N LYS A 27 -10.53 -1.86 -0.08
CA LYS A 27 -11.71 -1.63 -0.92
C LYS A 27 -11.33 -1.52 -2.41
N ALA A 28 -10.14 -1.03 -2.72
CA ALA A 28 -9.66 -0.82 -4.09
C ALA A 28 -9.01 -2.07 -4.71
N VAL A 29 -8.57 -3.02 -3.89
CA VAL A 29 -7.77 -4.18 -4.35
C VAL A 29 -8.51 -5.51 -4.20
N ALA A 30 -8.28 -6.45 -5.11
CA ALA A 30 -8.84 -7.80 -5.06
C ALA A 30 -8.11 -8.69 -4.05
N ARG A 31 -6.82 -8.41 -3.81
CA ARG A 31 -5.98 -9.10 -2.83
C ARG A 31 -5.04 -8.11 -2.17
N PHE A 32 -4.84 -8.25 -0.88
CA PHE A 32 -3.92 -7.46 -0.08
C PHE A 32 -3.10 -8.43 0.80
N ALA A 33 -1.78 -8.35 0.74
CA ALA A 33 -0.89 -9.19 1.54
C ALA A 33 0.30 -8.38 2.04
N VAL A 34 0.35 -8.14 3.35
CA VAL A 34 1.49 -7.47 3.98
C VAL A 34 2.75 -8.32 3.78
N LYS A 35 3.83 -7.68 3.33
CA LYS A 35 5.15 -8.28 3.14
C LYS A 35 6.12 -7.85 4.23
N SER A 36 6.03 -6.60 4.66
CA SER A 36 6.79 -6.07 5.79
C SER A 36 6.04 -4.93 6.47
N LYS A 37 6.31 -4.77 7.76
CA LYS A 37 5.89 -3.64 8.57
C LYS A 37 7.05 -3.23 9.47
N THR A 38 7.37 -1.95 9.48
CA THR A 38 8.37 -1.36 10.37
C THR A 38 7.70 -0.31 11.23
N VAL A 39 7.90 -0.38 12.55
CA VAL A 39 7.41 0.62 13.50
C VAL A 39 8.61 1.16 14.25
N ASN A 40 8.75 2.49 14.28
CA ASN A 40 9.80 3.17 15.03
C ASN A 40 9.30 4.53 15.55
N ALA A 41 10.17 5.28 16.22
CA ALA A 41 9.80 6.57 16.81
C ALA A 41 9.39 7.64 15.78
N SER A 42 9.70 7.44 14.49
CA SER A 42 9.32 8.34 13.39
C SER A 42 8.01 7.94 12.69
N GLY A 43 7.41 6.81 13.07
CA GLY A 43 6.15 6.33 12.51
C GLY A 43 6.20 4.88 12.04
N ILE A 44 5.35 4.58 11.06
CA ILE A 44 5.10 3.25 10.52
C ILE A 44 5.38 3.24 9.02
N GLU A 45 6.14 2.26 8.56
CA GLU A 45 6.25 1.93 7.13
C GLU A 45 5.66 0.55 6.88
N LEU A 46 4.78 0.45 5.90
CA LEU A 46 4.11 -0.78 5.51
C LEU A 46 4.36 -1.05 4.03
N THR A 47 4.86 -2.24 3.71
CA THR A 47 4.90 -2.73 2.33
C THR A 47 3.95 -3.90 2.17
N ALA A 48 3.06 -3.79 1.19
CA ALA A 48 2.08 -4.83 0.86
C ALA A 48 2.13 -5.17 -0.62
N GLU A 49 2.01 -6.46 -0.94
CA GLU A 49 1.68 -6.91 -2.28
C GLU A 49 0.17 -6.83 -2.47
N ILE A 50 -0.25 -6.15 -3.53
CA ILE A 50 -1.65 -6.00 -3.88
C ILE A 50 -1.93 -6.51 -5.29
N ARG A 51 -3.17 -6.97 -5.49
CA ARG A 51 -3.72 -7.21 -6.83
C ARG A 51 -4.90 -6.29 -7.04
N MET A 52 -4.88 -5.52 -8.12
CA MET A 52 -5.91 -4.54 -8.41
C MET A 52 -7.24 -5.22 -8.79
N LYS A 53 -8.37 -4.54 -8.58
CA LYS A 53 -9.67 -5.00 -9.13
C LYS A 53 -9.88 -4.54 -10.57
N ASP A 54 -9.26 -3.43 -10.93
CA ASP A 54 -9.31 -2.77 -12.23
C ASP A 54 -7.98 -2.05 -12.50
N ALA A 55 -7.82 -1.42 -13.67
CA ALA A 55 -6.58 -0.73 -14.04
C ALA A 55 -6.38 0.64 -13.33
N GLY A 56 -7.28 1.05 -12.42
CA GLY A 56 -7.30 2.38 -11.82
C GLY A 56 -6.35 2.53 -10.64
N THR A 57 -5.42 3.49 -10.71
CA THR A 57 -4.48 3.82 -9.62
C THR A 57 -4.94 4.98 -8.74
N ALA A 58 -6.16 5.50 -8.96
CA ALA A 58 -6.68 6.69 -8.28
C ALA A 58 -6.76 6.54 -6.74
N PHE A 59 -6.87 5.32 -6.24
CA PHE A 59 -6.88 5.05 -4.79
C PHE A 59 -5.58 5.48 -4.11
N VAL A 60 -4.44 5.51 -4.81
CA VAL A 60 -3.14 5.97 -4.26
C VAL A 60 -3.21 7.44 -3.87
N ASN A 61 -3.90 8.27 -4.67
CA ASN A 61 -4.13 9.68 -4.34
C ASN A 61 -5.02 9.83 -3.09
N GLN A 62 -6.01 8.96 -2.96
CA GLN A 62 -6.90 8.94 -1.79
C GLN A 62 -6.13 8.51 -0.53
N LEU A 63 -5.22 7.54 -0.63
CA LEU A 63 -4.33 7.14 0.46
C LEU A 63 -3.45 8.30 0.90
N SER A 64 -2.84 9.04 -0.02
CA SER A 64 -2.04 10.23 0.28
C SER A 64 -2.85 11.39 0.87
N SER A 65 -4.18 11.35 0.80
CA SER A 65 -5.08 12.36 1.38
C SER A 65 -5.57 11.99 2.78
N VAL A 66 -5.22 10.80 3.30
CA VAL A 66 -5.53 10.37 4.66
C VAL A 66 -4.64 11.14 5.64
N ASP A 67 -5.25 11.72 6.67
CA ASP A 67 -4.52 12.41 7.73
C ASP A 67 -3.54 11.44 8.43
N GLY A 68 -2.28 11.87 8.55
CA GLY A 68 -1.19 11.04 9.04
C GLY A 68 -0.58 10.06 8.04
N VAL A 69 -1.04 10.00 6.78
CA VAL A 69 -0.28 9.34 5.70
C VAL A 69 0.70 10.34 5.10
N ASN A 70 1.99 10.08 5.32
CA ASN A 70 3.06 10.95 4.86
C ASN A 70 3.44 10.64 3.41
N CYS A 71 3.32 9.38 3.00
CA CYS A 71 3.64 8.94 1.64
C CYS A 71 2.85 7.68 1.27
N ALA A 72 2.38 7.62 0.02
CA ALA A 72 1.80 6.43 -0.59
C ALA A 72 2.46 6.21 -1.96
N THR A 73 3.12 5.07 -2.13
CA THR A 73 3.83 4.70 -3.36
C THR A 73 3.27 3.41 -3.93
N LEU A 74 3.02 3.38 -5.23
CA LEU A 74 2.61 2.19 -5.96
C LEU A 74 3.69 1.81 -6.97
N VAL A 75 4.25 0.62 -6.83
CA VAL A 75 5.33 0.09 -7.67
C VAL A 75 4.82 -1.11 -8.45
N SER A 76 4.95 -1.09 -9.78
CA SER A 76 4.67 -2.27 -10.60
C SER A 76 5.68 -3.37 -10.28
N TYR A 77 5.20 -4.55 -9.90
CA TYR A 77 6.04 -5.68 -9.52
C TYR A 77 5.96 -6.78 -10.58
N ASN A 78 7.04 -6.94 -11.35
CA ASN A 78 7.13 -7.94 -12.42
C ASN A 78 7.76 -9.28 -11.95
N GLY A 79 8.01 -9.45 -10.64
CA GLY A 79 8.58 -10.69 -10.10
C GLY A 79 10.10 -10.73 -9.96
N GLU A 80 10.83 -9.72 -10.43
CA GLU A 80 12.28 -9.65 -10.32
C GLU A 80 12.70 -8.74 -9.16
N TYR A 81 12.75 -9.27 -7.93
CA TYR A 81 13.52 -8.63 -6.85
C TYR A 81 14.28 -9.61 -5.96
N MET A 82 14.42 -10.87 -6.36
CA MET A 82 15.32 -11.81 -5.71
C MET A 82 16.00 -12.67 -6.79
N SER A 83 17.11 -12.16 -7.33
CA SER A 83 18.15 -12.94 -7.98
C SER A 83 19.46 -12.67 -7.24
#